data_AF-A0A7C6C6G6-F1
#
_entry.id   AF-A0A7C6C6G6-F1
#
_cell.length_a   1.000
_cell.length_b   1.000
_cell.length_c   1.000
_cell.angle_alpha   90.00
_cell.angle_beta   90.00
_cell.angle_gamma   90.00
#
_symmetry.space_group_name_H-M   'P 1'
#
loop_
_entity.id
_entity.type
_entity.pdbx_description
1 polymer ?
#
loop_
_entity_poly.entity_id
_entity_poly.type
_entity_poly.pdbx_seq_one_letter_code
_entity_poly.pdbx_strand_id
1 'polypeptide(L)'
;MKEYFSILEETLIGYMIPAFTQKVKRRVIQSPRFYYSDVGIANFLLQRTVLNPGSPEFGHAFEHFILQEIIAYIGYFRPLLSLAYWRTTSGYEVDAIIGNADFAIEVKSSTEVQSHHTKGLKAFSEEFPDARLIIVSLDKYPRRTNNVDIYPATQFLSKMWNGDFF
;
A
#
# COMPACT_ATOMS: atom_id res chain seq x y z
N MET A 1 17.57 0.15 18.56
CA MET A 1 16.71 0.54 17.41
C MET A 1 15.45 -0.32 17.33
N LYS A 2 15.52 -1.66 17.35
CA LYS A 2 14.31 -2.52 17.37
C LYS A 2 13.38 -2.29 18.57
N GLU A 3 13.95 -2.04 19.75
CA GLU A 3 13.20 -1.85 21.00
C GLU A 3 12.27 -0.62 20.97
N TYR A 4 12.70 0.50 20.38
CA TYR A 4 11.85 1.69 20.23
C TYR A 4 10.63 1.43 19.32
N PHE A 5 10.83 0.74 18.19
CA PHE A 5 9.71 0.38 17.32
C PHE A 5 8.75 -0.62 17.98
N SER A 6 9.26 -1.55 18.81
CA SER A 6 8.42 -2.46 19.61
C SER A 6 7.51 -1.67 20.55
N ILE A 7 8.05 -0.68 21.27
CA ILE A 7 7.25 0.18 22.15
C ILE A 7 6.17 0.91 21.36
N LEU A 8 6.50 1.47 20.19
CA LEU A 8 5.53 2.18 19.35
C LEU A 8 4.41 1.25 18.83
N GLU A 9 4.75 0.00 18.52
CA GLU A 9 3.78 -1.00 18.07
C GLU A 9 2.89 -1.49 19.22
N GLU A 10 3.48 -1.83 20.38
CA GLU A 10 2.75 -2.25 21.59
C GLU A 10 1.83 -1.16 22.14
N THR A 11 2.17 0.11 21.91
CA THR A 11 1.34 1.27 22.29
C THR A 11 0.38 1.73 21.19
N LEU A 12 0.31 1.02 20.06
CA LEU A 12 -0.55 1.32 18.91
C LEU A 12 -0.27 2.70 18.27
N ILE A 13 0.94 3.24 18.46
CA ILE A 13 1.40 4.49 17.86
C ILE A 13 1.89 4.26 16.41
N GLY A 14 2.19 3.01 16.04
CA GLY A 14 2.46 2.64 14.66
C GLY A 14 2.46 1.13 14.42
N TYR A 15 2.77 0.76 13.18
CA TYR A 15 2.65 -0.60 12.68
C TYR A 15 3.89 -0.97 11.87
N MET A 16 4.41 -2.18 12.09
CA MET A 16 5.45 -2.76 11.24
C MET A 16 4.81 -3.60 10.15
N ILE A 17 4.91 -3.16 8.90
CA ILE A 17 4.46 -3.89 7.73
C ILE A 17 5.61 -4.78 7.23
N PRO A 18 5.47 -6.11 7.31
CA PRO A 18 6.53 -7.03 6.88
C PRO A 18 6.67 -7.05 5.37
N ALA A 19 7.84 -7.51 4.91
CA ALA A 19 8.01 -7.86 3.51
C ALA A 19 7.27 -9.16 3.18
N PHE A 20 6.66 -9.22 2.00
CA PHE A 20 6.05 -10.42 1.46
C PHE A 20 7.13 -11.39 0.99
N THR A 21 7.25 -12.54 1.65
CA THR A 21 8.43 -13.45 1.54
C THR A 21 8.08 -14.87 1.12
N GLN A 22 6.96 -15.09 0.42
CA GLN A 22 6.68 -16.40 -0.18
C GLN A 22 7.80 -16.83 -1.14
N LYS A 23 7.93 -18.14 -1.40
CA LYS A 23 9.01 -18.68 -2.25
C LYS A 23 8.90 -18.12 -3.67
N VAL A 24 9.75 -17.14 -3.97
CA VAL A 24 9.76 -16.43 -5.25
C VAL A 24 11.09 -16.58 -5.99
N LYS A 25 11.06 -16.32 -7.29
CA LYS A 25 12.26 -16.33 -8.15
C LYS A 25 13.14 -15.09 -7.92
N ARG A 26 12.56 -13.93 -7.62
CA ARG A 26 13.34 -12.68 -7.39
C ARG A 26 13.78 -12.55 -5.94
N ARG A 27 14.94 -11.91 -5.75
CA ARG A 27 15.42 -11.56 -4.41
C ARG A 27 14.62 -10.36 -3.87
N VAL A 28 13.98 -10.57 -2.72
CA VAL A 28 13.13 -9.57 -2.03
C VAL A 28 13.91 -8.89 -0.90
N ILE A 29 13.66 -7.59 -0.72
CA ILE A 29 14.13 -6.83 0.45
C ILE A 29 13.24 -7.17 1.63
N GLN A 30 13.83 -7.71 2.69
CA GLN A 30 13.10 -8.25 3.84
C GLN A 30 12.89 -7.26 5.00
N SER A 31 13.50 -6.07 4.94
CA SER A 31 13.43 -5.10 6.02
C SER A 31 12.03 -4.48 6.12
N PRO A 32 11.28 -4.67 7.23
CA PRO A 32 9.92 -4.16 7.35
C PRO A 32 9.83 -2.64 7.20
N ARG A 33 8.66 -2.15 6.78
CA ARG A 33 8.31 -0.72 6.76
C ARG A 33 7.56 -0.35 8.02
N PHE A 34 7.86 0.82 8.57
CA PHE A 34 7.11 1.36 9.69
C PHE A 34 6.18 2.48 9.22
N TYR A 35 4.92 2.40 9.63
CA TYR A 35 3.93 3.47 9.42
C TYR A 35 3.37 3.90 10.78
N TYR A 36 3.29 5.21 11.04
CA TYR A 36 2.57 5.71 12.21
C TYR A 36 1.07 5.44 12.08
N SER A 37 0.36 5.38 13.21
CA SER A 37 -1.10 5.20 13.22
C SER A 37 -1.87 6.42 12.72
N ASP A 38 -1.24 7.60 12.68
CA ASP A 38 -1.79 8.82 12.07
C ASP A 38 -0.74 9.48 11.13
N VAL A 39 -1.17 9.83 9.90
CA VAL A 39 -0.31 10.47 8.89
C VAL A 39 0.16 11.87 9.34
N GLY A 40 -0.64 12.54 10.17
CA GLY A 40 -0.32 13.80 10.81
C GLY A 40 0.90 13.72 11.73
N ILE A 41 1.11 12.60 12.43
CA ILE A 41 2.33 12.37 13.24
C ILE A 41 3.55 12.37 12.33
N ALA A 42 3.50 11.60 11.24
CA ALA A 42 4.60 11.56 10.27
C ALA A 42 4.86 12.93 9.66
N ASN A 43 3.81 13.65 9.28
CA ASN A 43 3.92 14.98 8.70
C ASN A 43 4.51 16.00 9.69
N PHE A 44 4.09 15.98 10.95
CA PHE A 44 4.64 16.83 11.99
C PHE A 44 6.14 16.58 12.21
N LEU A 45 6.53 15.31 12.35
CA LEU A 45 7.94 14.92 12.57
C LEU A 45 8.83 15.27 11.36
N LEU A 46 8.29 15.19 10.15
CA LEU A 46 8.99 15.55 8.91
C LEU A 46 8.85 17.04 8.55
N GLN A 47 8.23 17.85 9.40
CA GLN A 47 7.98 19.29 9.19
C GLN A 47 7.23 19.59 7.88
N ARG A 48 6.34 18.68 7.46
CA ARG A 48 5.45 18.84 6.31
C ARG A 48 4.24 19.68 6.73
N THR A 49 4.33 20.99 6.52
CA THR A 49 3.26 21.93 6.89
C THR A 49 2.21 22.12 5.79
N VAL A 50 2.60 21.97 4.53
CA VAL A 50 1.70 22.07 3.37
C VAL A 50 1.95 20.89 2.44
N LEU A 51 0.90 20.14 2.12
CA LEU A 51 0.94 19.04 1.17
C LEU A 51 0.37 19.52 -0.16
N ASN A 52 1.24 19.96 -1.06
CA ASN A 52 0.83 20.42 -2.38
C ASN A 52 0.56 19.20 -3.28
N PRO A 53 -0.63 19.06 -3.90
CA PRO A 53 -0.89 17.98 -4.84
C PRO A 53 0.18 17.88 -5.93
N GLY A 54 0.67 16.66 -6.17
CA GLY A 54 1.76 16.38 -7.11
C GLY A 54 3.18 16.49 -6.53
N SER A 55 3.34 16.98 -5.29
CA SER A 55 4.64 16.94 -4.62
C SER A 55 4.98 15.53 -4.09
N PRO A 56 6.27 15.19 -3.92
CA PRO A 56 6.67 13.93 -3.30
C PRO A 56 6.08 13.74 -1.90
N GLU A 57 6.02 14.81 -1.09
CA GLU A 57 5.48 14.78 0.27
C GLU A 57 3.99 14.46 0.28
N PHE A 58 3.22 15.03 -0.65
CA PHE A 58 1.82 14.69 -0.84
C PHE A 58 1.66 13.23 -1.24
N GLY A 59 2.50 12.73 -2.15
CA GLY A 59 2.51 11.32 -2.55
C GLY A 59 2.75 10.38 -1.37
N HIS A 60 3.76 10.67 -0.55
CA HIS A 60 4.05 9.88 0.66
C HIS A 60 2.93 9.94 1.69
N ALA A 61 2.33 11.12 1.92
CA ALA A 61 1.21 11.25 2.84
C ALA A 61 -0.04 10.52 2.34
N PHE A 62 -0.28 10.54 1.03
CA PHE A 62 -1.41 9.84 0.41
C PHE A 62 -1.25 8.32 0.47
N GLU A 63 -0.06 7.78 0.17
CA GLU A 63 0.26 6.36 0.36
C GLU A 63 0.05 5.93 1.82
N HIS A 64 0.61 6.69 2.77
CA HIS A 64 0.45 6.43 4.19
C HIS A 64 -1.03 6.40 4.60
N PHE A 65 -1.82 7.39 4.17
CA PHE A 65 -3.25 7.44 4.44
C PHE A 65 -4.00 6.21 3.92
N ILE A 66 -3.77 5.79 2.66
CA ILE A 66 -4.43 4.59 2.12
C ILE A 66 -4.00 3.33 2.87
N LEU A 67 -2.73 3.20 3.23
CA LEU A 67 -2.24 2.07 4.03
C LEU A 67 -2.87 2.04 5.42
N GLN A 68 -3.06 3.18 6.07
CA GLN A 68 -3.77 3.28 7.35
C GLN A 68 -5.20 2.77 7.27
N GLU A 69 -5.92 3.15 6.22
CA GLU A 69 -7.29 2.69 5.99
C GLU A 69 -7.34 1.16 5.76
N ILE A 70 -6.38 0.60 5.02
CA ILE A 70 -6.28 -0.85 4.80
C ILE A 70 -5.98 -1.57 6.13
N ILE A 71 -5.03 -1.07 6.93
CA ILE A 71 -4.68 -1.62 8.25
C ILE A 71 -5.90 -1.63 9.16
N ALA A 72 -6.62 -0.50 9.22
CA ALA A 72 -7.82 -0.36 10.03
C ALA A 72 -8.89 -1.36 9.59
N TYR A 73 -9.21 -1.42 8.29
CA TYR A 73 -10.21 -2.34 7.76
C TYR A 73 -9.89 -3.81 8.07
N ILE A 74 -8.64 -4.24 7.85
CA ILE A 74 -8.20 -5.60 8.16
C ILE A 74 -8.36 -5.87 9.66
N GLY A 75 -7.92 -4.94 10.51
CA GLY A 75 -8.04 -5.06 11.96
C GLY A 75 -9.49 -5.20 12.44
N TYR A 76 -10.43 -4.45 11.85
CA TYR A 76 -11.84 -4.50 12.24
C TYR A 76 -12.61 -5.70 11.68
N PHE A 77 -12.40 -6.04 10.40
CA PHE A 77 -13.32 -6.93 9.67
C PHE A 77 -12.69 -8.22 9.13
N ARG A 78 -11.35 -8.29 9.08
CA ARG A 78 -10.62 -9.41 8.48
C ARG A 78 -9.34 -9.73 9.26
N PRO A 79 -9.38 -9.98 10.58
CA PRO A 79 -8.18 -10.13 11.41
C PRO A 79 -7.29 -11.32 11.04
N LEU A 80 -7.76 -12.25 10.19
CA LEU A 80 -6.99 -13.37 9.66
C LEU A 80 -6.30 -13.07 8.32
N LEU A 81 -6.61 -11.95 7.66
CA LEU A 81 -5.89 -11.53 6.45
C LEU A 81 -4.58 -10.86 6.83
N SER A 82 -3.48 -11.33 6.25
CA SER A 82 -2.17 -10.69 6.39
C SER A 82 -2.03 -9.48 5.48
N LEU A 83 -1.32 -8.46 5.93
CA LEU A 83 -0.83 -7.34 5.14
C LEU A 83 0.70 -7.36 5.09
N ALA A 84 1.26 -7.19 3.91
CA ALA A 84 2.69 -7.06 3.67
C ALA A 84 2.95 -6.05 2.56
N TYR A 85 4.20 -5.66 2.33
CA TYR A 85 4.60 -4.96 1.10
C TYR A 85 5.57 -5.85 0.30
N TRP A 86 5.73 -5.62 -1.00
CA TRP A 86 6.70 -6.35 -1.81
C TRP A 86 7.71 -5.39 -2.42
N ARG A 87 9.00 -5.70 -2.31
CA ARG A 87 10.06 -4.93 -2.97
C ARG A 87 11.22 -5.81 -3.37
N THR A 88 11.63 -5.75 -4.63
CA THR A 88 12.78 -6.52 -5.13
C THR A 88 14.07 -5.73 -5.03
N THR A 89 15.21 -6.42 -5.03
CA THR A 89 16.52 -5.77 -5.14
C THR A 89 16.75 -5.08 -6.48
N SER A 90 15.95 -5.41 -7.50
CA SER A 90 15.96 -4.75 -8.82
C SER A 90 15.10 -3.49 -8.88
N GLY A 91 14.49 -3.08 -7.76
CA GLY A 91 13.76 -1.83 -7.64
C GLY A 91 12.28 -1.89 -8.03
N TYR A 92 11.68 -3.07 -8.19
CA TYR A 92 10.23 -3.19 -8.29
C TYR A 92 9.60 -3.15 -6.91
N GLU A 93 8.43 -2.55 -6.80
CA GLU A 93 7.74 -2.32 -5.54
C GLU A 93 6.23 -2.48 -5.73
N VAL A 94 5.57 -3.00 -4.70
CA VAL A 94 4.11 -3.00 -4.52
C VAL A 94 3.82 -2.65 -3.07
N ASP A 95 3.00 -1.64 -2.86
CA ASP A 95 2.79 -1.01 -1.55
C ASP A 95 2.06 -1.93 -0.55
N ALA A 96 1.05 -2.68 -1.02
CA ALA A 96 0.28 -3.59 -0.19
C ALA A 96 -0.03 -4.92 -0.90
N ILE A 97 0.36 -6.02 -0.26
CA ILE A 97 0.00 -7.39 -0.59
C ILE A 97 -0.91 -7.91 0.52
N ILE A 98 -2.11 -8.35 0.16
CA ILE A 98 -3.11 -8.83 1.13
C ILE A 98 -3.33 -10.33 0.94
N GLY A 99 -3.41 -11.05 2.07
CA GLY A 99 -3.59 -12.50 2.10
C GLY A 99 -2.39 -13.24 1.52
N ASN A 100 -2.64 -14.31 0.77
CA ASN A 100 -1.60 -15.15 0.16
C ASN A 100 -1.26 -14.72 -1.27
N ALA A 101 -1.03 -13.41 -1.46
CA ALA A 101 -0.99 -12.75 -2.76
C ALA A 101 -2.34 -12.75 -3.50
N ASP A 102 -3.44 -12.71 -2.75
CA ASP A 102 -4.79 -12.62 -3.34
C ASP A 102 -5.00 -11.23 -3.99
N PHE A 103 -4.45 -10.18 -3.37
CA PHE A 103 -4.50 -8.81 -3.88
C PHE A 103 -3.12 -8.16 -3.82
N ALA A 104 -2.79 -7.42 -4.88
CA ALA A 104 -1.60 -6.58 -4.99
C ALA A 104 -2.04 -5.16 -5.31
N ILE A 105 -1.75 -4.23 -4.41
CA ILE A 105 -2.24 -2.85 -4.44
C ILE A 105 -1.06 -1.90 -4.48
N GLU A 106 -1.08 -1.01 -5.46
CA GLU A 106 -0.17 0.12 -5.59
C GLU A 106 -0.94 1.42 -5.36
N VAL A 107 -0.35 2.38 -4.64
CA VAL A 107 -0.94 3.68 -4.38
C VAL A 107 -0.21 4.75 -5.18
N LYS A 108 -0.98 5.61 -5.85
CA LYS A 108 -0.45 6.71 -6.66
C LYS A 108 -1.28 7.96 -6.49
N SER A 109 -0.68 9.04 -5.99
CA SER A 109 -1.31 10.36 -5.90
C SER A 109 -1.49 11.08 -7.24
N SER A 110 -1.44 10.37 -8.36
CA SER A 110 -1.65 10.93 -9.70
C SER A 110 -3.13 11.02 -10.02
N THR A 111 -3.53 12.08 -10.72
CA THR A 111 -4.89 12.22 -11.29
C THR A 111 -5.09 11.43 -12.57
N GLU A 112 -4.01 10.85 -13.11
CA GLU A 112 -4.05 9.94 -14.23
C GLU A 112 -2.93 8.88 -14.12
N VAL A 113 -3.32 7.62 -13.95
CA VAL A 113 -2.37 6.52 -13.91
C VAL A 113 -1.84 6.19 -15.31
N GLN A 114 -0.54 6.42 -15.50
CA GLN A 114 0.19 6.07 -16.71
C GLN A 114 0.76 4.64 -16.69
N SER A 115 1.16 4.13 -17.85
CA SER A 115 1.69 2.76 -18.03
C SER A 115 2.94 2.47 -17.20
N HIS A 116 3.76 3.47 -16.89
CA HIS A 116 4.96 3.28 -16.08
C HIS A 116 4.64 3.02 -14.59
N HIS A 117 3.46 3.40 -14.11
CA HIS A 117 3.01 3.10 -12.75
C HIS A 117 2.64 1.62 -12.55
N THR A 118 2.38 0.87 -13.62
CA THR A 118 1.98 -0.55 -13.50
C THR A 118 3.17 -1.50 -13.45
N LYS A 119 4.42 -0.99 -13.49
CA LYS A 119 5.63 -1.82 -13.60
C LYS A 119 5.81 -2.76 -12.40
N GLY A 120 5.56 -2.27 -11.19
CA GLY A 120 5.63 -3.05 -9.95
C GLY A 120 4.64 -4.21 -9.94
N LEU A 121 3.36 -3.89 -10.16
CA LEU A 121 2.28 -4.89 -10.26
C LEU A 121 2.51 -5.90 -11.38
N LYS A 122 3.01 -5.46 -12.54
CA LYS A 122 3.37 -6.37 -13.62
C LYS A 122 4.46 -7.34 -13.19
N ALA A 123 5.55 -6.85 -12.61
CA ALA A 123 6.64 -7.70 -12.11
C ALA A 123 6.16 -8.67 -11.02
N PHE A 124 5.25 -8.24 -10.15
CA PHE A 124 4.62 -9.08 -9.14
C PHE A 124 3.76 -10.18 -9.76
N SER A 125 2.94 -9.85 -10.76
CA SER A 125 2.07 -10.80 -11.45
C SER A 125 2.82 -11.91 -12.20
N GLU A 126 4.08 -11.67 -12.57
CA GLU A 126 4.94 -12.72 -13.16
C GLU A 126 5.35 -13.79 -12.13
N GLU A 127 5.25 -13.49 -10.83
CA GLU A 127 5.48 -14.45 -9.73
C GLU A 127 4.17 -14.98 -9.15
N PHE A 128 3.13 -14.16 -9.13
CA PHE A 128 1.81 -14.45 -8.57
C PHE A 128 0.73 -14.12 -9.61
N PRO A 129 0.50 -15.01 -10.60
CA PRO A 129 -0.38 -14.72 -11.74
C PRO A 129 -1.86 -14.61 -11.36
N ASP A 130 -2.27 -15.23 -10.25
CA ASP A 130 -3.65 -15.22 -9.77
C ASP A 130 -3.97 -13.97 -8.92
N ALA A 131 -2.96 -13.14 -8.61
CA ALA A 131 -3.14 -11.94 -7.82
C ALA A 131 -4.03 -10.92 -8.54
N ARG A 132 -5.05 -10.40 -7.86
CA ARG A 132 -5.81 -9.26 -8.37
C ARG A 132 -4.96 -7.99 -8.24
N LEU A 133 -4.67 -7.36 -9.36
CA LEU A 133 -3.80 -6.18 -9.43
C LEU A 133 -4.63 -4.90 -9.40
N ILE A 134 -4.36 -4.03 -8.43
CA ILE A 134 -5.10 -2.79 -8.21
C ILE A 134 -4.16 -1.59 -8.10
N ILE A 135 -4.56 -0.47 -8.70
CA ILE A 135 -3.99 0.84 -8.39
C ILE A 135 -5.07 1.71 -7.75
N VAL A 136 -4.76 2.26 -6.58
CA VAL A 136 -5.55 3.30 -5.93
C VAL A 136 -4.97 4.67 -6.30
N SER A 137 -5.77 5.53 -6.92
CA SER A 137 -5.29 6.82 -7.40
C SER A 137 -6.27 7.99 -7.24
N LEU A 138 -5.88 9.16 -7.74
CA LEU A 138 -6.76 10.32 -7.87
C LEU A 138 -7.41 10.41 -9.26
N ASP A 139 -7.41 9.31 -10.03
CA ASP A 139 -8.17 9.24 -11.30
C ASP A 139 -9.64 9.62 -11.03
N LYS A 140 -10.26 10.29 -12.00
CA LYS A 140 -11.66 10.75 -11.85
C LYS A 140 -12.67 9.60 -11.85
N TYR A 141 -12.39 8.55 -12.61
CA TYR A 141 -13.29 7.42 -12.81
C TYR A 141 -12.52 6.10 -12.74
N PRO A 142 -13.15 5.02 -12.26
CA PRO A 142 -12.56 3.70 -12.27
C PRO A 142 -12.39 3.23 -13.71
N ARG A 143 -11.32 2.50 -13.97
CA ARG A 143 -11.03 1.89 -15.27
C ARG A 143 -10.14 0.68 -15.11
N ARG A 144 -10.01 -0.11 -16.18
CA ARG A 144 -9.10 -1.26 -16.22
C ARG A 144 -8.13 -1.12 -17.38
N THR A 145 -6.86 -1.44 -17.15
CA THR A 145 -5.83 -1.45 -18.20
C THR A 145 -4.86 -2.60 -17.96
N ASN A 146 -4.54 -3.38 -18.99
CA ASN A 146 -3.57 -4.49 -18.90
C ASN A 146 -3.77 -5.39 -17.66
N ASN A 147 -5.01 -5.77 -17.38
CA ASN A 147 -5.40 -6.58 -16.21
C ASN A 147 -5.20 -5.92 -14.83
N VAL A 148 -4.94 -4.62 -14.79
CA VAL A 148 -4.87 -3.81 -13.56
C VAL A 148 -6.16 -3.00 -13.42
N ASP A 149 -6.86 -3.19 -12.30
CA ASP A 149 -8.02 -2.38 -11.94
C ASP A 149 -7.52 -1.06 -11.32
N ILE A 150 -7.96 0.08 -11.83
CA ILE A 150 -7.60 1.41 -11.32
C ILE A 150 -8.86 1.99 -10.67
N TYR A 151 -8.76 2.32 -9.38
CA TYR A 151 -9.85 2.88 -8.61
C TYR A 151 -9.49 4.28 -8.09
N PRO A 152 -10.40 5.27 -8.24
CA PRO A 152 -10.33 6.50 -7.46
C PRO A 152 -10.33 6.16 -5.97
N ALA A 153 -9.50 6.84 -5.19
CA ALA A 153 -9.33 6.59 -3.75
C ALA A 153 -10.66 6.55 -2.99
N THR A 154 -11.53 7.52 -3.26
CA THR A 154 -12.85 7.61 -2.63
C THR A 154 -13.73 6.39 -2.93
N GLN A 155 -13.68 5.87 -4.16
CA GLN A 155 -14.43 4.68 -4.54
C GLN A 155 -13.81 3.42 -3.97
N PHE A 156 -12.49 3.29 -3.99
CA PHE A 156 -11.78 2.18 -3.36
C PHE A 156 -12.14 2.08 -1.87
N LEU A 157 -12.00 3.18 -1.13
CA LEU A 157 -12.31 3.24 0.30
C LEU A 157 -13.78 2.93 0.56
N SER A 158 -14.70 3.53 -0.19
CA SER A 158 -16.13 3.26 -0.05
C SER A 158 -16.46 1.78 -0.27
N LYS A 159 -15.91 1.16 -1.31
CA LYS A 159 -16.11 -0.27 -1.58
C LYS A 159 -15.50 -1.16 -0.51
N MET A 160 -14.28 -0.85 -0.07
CA MET A 160 -13.60 -1.57 0.99
C MET A 160 -14.45 -1.57 2.27
N TRP A 161 -14.83 -0.39 2.77
CA TRP A 161 -15.60 -0.27 4.01
C TRP A 161 -17.03 -0.83 3.92
N ASN A 162 -17.59 -1.00 2.71
CA ASN A 162 -18.85 -1.70 2.48
C ASN A 162 -18.70 -3.24 2.36
N GLY A 163 -17.48 -3.78 2.37
CA GLY A 163 -17.22 -5.21 2.23
C GLY A 163 -17.24 -5.74 0.79
N ASP A 164 -17.17 -4.86 -0.21
CA ASP A 164 -17.27 -5.21 -1.64
C ASP A 164 -15.93 -5.63 -2.28
N PHE A 165 -14.82 -5.61 -1.53
CA PHE A 165 -13.47 -5.69 -2.10
C PHE A 165 -12.68 -6.92 -1.65
N PHE A 166 -12.73 -7.25 -0.36
CA PHE A 166 -11.95 -8.30 0.31
C PHE A 166 -12.84 -9.29 1.06
#